data_AF-A0A353Z4J1-F1
#
_entry.id   AF-A0A353Z4J1-F1
#
_cell.length_a   1.000
_cell.length_b   1.000
_cell.length_c   1.000
_cell.angle_alpha   90.00
_cell.angle_beta   90.00
_cell.angle_gamma   90.00
#
_symmetry.space_group_name_H-M   'P 1'
#
loop_
_entity.id
_entity.type
_entity.pdbx_description
1 polymer ?
#
loop_
_entity_poly.entity_id
_entity_poly.type
_entity_poly.pdbx_seq_one_letter_code
_entity_poly.pdbx_strand_id
1 'polypeptide(L)' 'MLNNLPDSIFIKDISGKYVIANDRFSTMLKMPNVEELLGKSDADIYDAKTAKKYAEEDNLIISGAQPELKREQRSKT' A
#
# COMPACT_ATOMS: atom_id res chain seq x y z
N MET A 1 -3.75 18.24 -1.98
CA MET A 1 -3.90 18.03 -0.53
C MET A 1 -3.27 16.71 -0.08
N LEU A 2 -3.60 15.58 -0.71
CA LEU A 2 -3.03 14.26 -0.37
C LEU A 2 -1.49 14.19 -0.50
N ASN A 3 -0.90 14.82 -1.53
CA ASN A 3 0.55 14.81 -1.77
C ASN A 3 1.35 15.70 -0.80
N ASN A 4 0.69 16.54 0.00
CA ASN A 4 1.38 17.41 0.96
C ASN A 4 1.62 16.71 2.31
N LEU A 5 1.04 15.52 2.53
CA LEU A 5 1.23 14.77 3.76
C LEU A 5 2.62 14.13 3.80
N PRO A 6 3.27 14.05 4.97
CA PRO A 6 4.62 13.50 5.10
C PRO A 6 4.66 11.98 4.96
N ASP A 7 3.54 11.30 5.11
CA ASP A 7 3.43 9.84 5.12
C ASP A 7 3.04 9.28 3.76
N SER A 8 3.41 8.02 3.53
CA SER A 8 2.96 7.26 2.36
C SER A 8 1.51 6.83 2.58
N ILE A 9 0.61 7.21 1.67
CA ILE A 9 -0.83 6.96 1.80
C ILE A 9 -1.32 6.29 0.54
N PHE A 10 -2.12 5.24 0.70
CA PHE A 10 -2.80 4.55 -0.39
C PHE A 10 -4.15 3.99 0.07
N ILE A 11 -5.00 3.69 -0.90
CA ILE A 11 -6.26 2.97 -0.71
C ILE A 11 -6.31 1.86 -1.77
N LYS A 12 -6.74 0.67 -1.33
CA LYS A 12 -7.08 -0.44 -2.23
C LYS A 12 -8.59 -0.65 -2.27
N ASP A 13 -9.09 -1.17 -3.38
CA ASP A 13 -10.44 -1.73 -3.43
C ASP A 13 -10.51 -3.11 -2.76
N ILE A 14 -11.72 -3.67 -2.68
CA ILE A 14 -11.96 -5.00 -2.09
C ILE A 14 -11.34 -6.16 -2.88
N SER A 15 -10.88 -5.92 -4.11
CA SER A 15 -10.14 -6.89 -4.92
C SER A 15 -8.63 -6.77 -4.71
N GLY A 16 -8.18 -5.90 -3.79
CA GLY A 16 -6.78 -5.67 -3.48
C GLY A 16 -6.04 -4.82 -4.52
N LYS A 17 -6.77 -4.07 -5.38
CA LYS A 17 -6.16 -3.18 -6.37
C LYS A 17 -6.01 -1.77 -5.84
N TYR A 18 -4.85 -1.15 -6.06
CA TYR A 18 -4.61 0.25 -5.68
C TYR A 18 -5.49 1.19 -6.50
N VAL A 19 -6.32 2.00 -5.83
CA VAL A 19 -7.23 2.96 -6.47
C VAL A 19 -6.87 4.41 -6.19
N ILE A 20 -6.18 4.68 -5.08
CA ILE A 20 -5.66 5.99 -4.70
C ILE A 20 -4.28 5.80 -4.08
N ALA A 21 -3.33 6.66 -4.40
CA ALA A 21 -2.08 6.77 -3.68
C ALA A 21 -1.53 8.20 -3.79
N ASN A 22 -0.59 8.54 -2.91
CA ASN A 22 0.17 9.78 -2.97
C ASN A 22 1.57 9.57 -3.54
N ASP A 23 2.20 10.67 -3.98
CA ASP A 23 3.54 10.63 -4.60
C ASP A 23 4.62 10.04 -3.68
N ARG A 24 4.42 10.11 -2.36
CA ARG A 24 5.34 9.48 -1.40
C ARG A 24 5.29 7.97 -1.46
N PHE A 25 4.11 7.39 -1.64
CA PHE A 25 3.97 5.95 -1.76
C PHE A 25 4.59 5.44 -3.07
N SER A 26 4.38 6.10 -4.21
CA SER A 26 5.06 5.73 -5.47
C SER A 26 6.59 5.85 -5.34
N THR A 27 7.09 6.91 -4.69
CA THR A 27 8.52 7.08 -4.40
C THR A 27 9.06 5.95 -3.52
N MET A 28 8.32 5.55 -2.48
CA MET A 28 8.69 4.44 -1.59
C MET A 28 8.79 3.12 -2.35
N LEU A 29 7.87 2.88 -3.29
CA LEU A 29 7.87 1.71 -4.17
C LEU A 29 8.89 1.81 -5.32
N LYS A 30 9.61 2.93 -5.43
CA LYS A 30 10.54 3.24 -6.55
C LYS A 30 9.85 3.19 -7.92
N MET A 31 8.58 3.55 -7.96
CA MET A 31 7.81 3.72 -9.19
C MET A 31 7.91 5.16 -9.69
N PRO A 32 7.84 5.41 -11.01
CA PRO A 32 8.04 6.75 -11.57
C PRO A 32 6.90 7.72 -11.23
N ASN A 33 5.67 7.22 -11.08
CA ASN A 33 4.49 8.02 -10.75
C ASN A 33 3.37 7.15 -10.17
N VAL A 34 2.28 7.78 -9.71
CA VAL A 34 1.13 7.10 -9.11
C VAL A 34 0.28 6.41 -10.18
N GLU A 35 0.22 6.96 -11.39
CA GLU A 35 -0.58 6.43 -12.50
C GLU A 35 -0.17 5.00 -12.87
N GLU A 36 1.12 4.69 -12.81
CA GLU A 36 1.63 3.32 -13.02
C GLU A 36 1.28 2.35 -11.90
N LEU A 37 0.97 2.85 -10.70
CA LEU A 37 0.54 2.04 -9.56
C LEU A 37 -0.95 1.68 -9.62
N LEU A 38 -1.79 2.56 -10.16
CA LEU A 38 -3.24 2.38 -10.15
C LEU A 38 -3.66 1.11 -10.90
N GLY A 39 -4.55 0.32 -10.29
CA GLY A 39 -5.02 -0.95 -10.83
C GLY A 39 -4.07 -2.14 -10.61
N LYS A 40 -2.85 -1.92 -10.11
CA LYS A 40 -1.96 -3.02 -9.67
C LYS A 40 -2.40 -3.57 -8.33
N SER A 41 -2.02 -4.82 -8.06
CA SER A 41 -2.10 -5.48 -6.75
C SER A 41 -0.71 -5.64 -6.15
N ASP A 42 -0.64 -6.05 -4.88
CA ASP A 42 0.65 -6.37 -4.24
C ASP A 42 1.46 -7.41 -5.02
N ALA A 43 0.79 -8.35 -5.68
CA ALA A 43 1.43 -9.38 -6.51
C ALA A 43 2.13 -8.83 -7.76
N ASP A 44 1.76 -7.63 -8.22
CA ASP A 44 2.39 -6.96 -9.35
C ASP A 44 3.63 -6.14 -8.95
N ILE A 45 3.87 -5.98 -7.64
CA ILE A 45 4.84 -5.03 -7.06
C ILE A 45 5.87 -5.76 -6.18
N TYR A 46 5.42 -6.70 -5.37
CA TYR A 46 6.23 -7.41 -4.39
C TYR A 46 6.47 -8.87 -4.79
N ASP A 47 7.45 -9.51 -4.17
CA ASP A 47 7.64 -10.95 -4.29
C ASP A 47 6.42 -11.73 -3.75
N ALA A 48 6.27 -12.97 -4.21
CA ALA A 48 5.09 -13.79 -3.91
C ALA A 48 4.83 -13.98 -2.40
N LYS A 49 5.87 -14.04 -1.57
CA LYS A 49 5.72 -14.21 -0.12
C LYS A 49 5.17 -12.93 0.51
N THR A 50 5.75 -11.80 0.17
CA THR A 50 5.33 -10.49 0.67
C THR A 50 3.93 -10.12 0.18
N ALA A 51 3.65 -10.30 -1.11
CA ALA A 51 2.34 -10.06 -1.70
C ALA A 51 1.24 -10.90 -1.04
N LYS A 52 1.50 -12.20 -0.84
CA LYS A 52 0.56 -13.10 -0.16
C LYS A 52 0.27 -12.64 1.26
N LYS A 53 1.29 -12.24 2.01
CA LYS A 53 1.13 -11.73 3.38
C LYS A 53 0.21 -10.50 3.41
N TYR A 54 0.44 -9.52 2.54
CA TYR A 54 -0.40 -8.32 2.51
C TYR A 54 -1.84 -8.62 2.10
N ALA A 55 -2.04 -9.49 1.10
CA ALA A 55 -3.39 -9.90 0.71
C ALA A 55 -4.12 -10.65 1.84
N GLU A 56 -3.43 -11.49 2.62
CA GLU A 56 -3.99 -12.16 3.79
C GLU A 56 -4.37 -11.16 4.89
N GLU A 57 -3.50 -10.19 5.20
CA GLU A 57 -3.79 -9.11 6.17
C GLU A 57 -5.01 -8.27 5.73
N ASP A 58 -5.07 -7.87 4.46
CA ASP A 58 -6.19 -7.11 3.89
C ASP A 58 -7.50 -7.90 3.96
N ASN A 59 -7.49 -9.19 3.61
CA ASN A 59 -8.67 -10.05 3.68
C ASN A 59 -9.20 -10.24 5.11
N LEU A 60 -8.31 -10.33 6.10
CA LEU A 60 -8.71 -10.39 7.50
C LEU A 60 -9.48 -9.13 7.91
N ILE A 61 -8.97 -7.95 7.55
CA ILE A 61 -9.63 -6.67 7.84
C ILE A 61 -10.99 -6.60 7.15
N ILE A 62 -11.07 -6.97 5.87
CA ILE A 62 -12.33 -7.01 5.11
C ILE A 62 -13.35 -7.97 5.77
N SER A 63 -12.88 -9.09 6.34
CA SER A 63 -13.73 -10.07 7.04
C SER A 63 -14.20 -9.62 8.43
N GLY A 64 -13.79 -8.43 8.90
CA GLY A 64 -14.21 -7.85 10.16
C GLY A 64 -13.17 -7.86 11.28
N ALA A 65 -11.91 -8.19 10.99
CA ALA A 65 -10.83 -8.03 11.95
C ALA A 65 -10.54 -6.54 12.22
N GLN A 66 -10.08 -6.23 13.44
CA GLN A 66 -9.63 -4.88 13.77
C GLN A 66 -8.30 -4.59 13.07
N PRO A 67 -8.12 -3.39 12.48
CA PRO A 67 -6.86 -3.03 11.84
C PRO A 67 -5.74 -2.96 12.88
N GLU A 68 -4.61 -3.63 12.59
CA GLU A 68 -3.42 -3.49 13.40
C GLU A 68 -2.74 -2.15 13.10
N LEU A 69 -2.66 -1.26 14.10
CA LEU A 69 -1.88 -0.03 13.98
C LEU A 69 -0.39 -0.35 14.08
N LYS A 70 0.23 -0.70 12.94
CA LYS A 70 1.68 -0.86 12.82
C LYS A 70 2.31 0.50 12.57
N ARG A 71 2.99 1.05 13.58
CA ARG A 71 3.83 2.25 13.42
C ARG A 71 5.15 1.85 12.78
N GLU A 72 5.29 2.08 11.48
CA GLU A 72 6.57 1.95 10.80
C GLU A 72 7.50 3.08 11.27
N GLN A 73 8.45 2.77 12.17
CA GLN A 73 9.49 3.72 12.53
C GLN A 73 10.37 3.96 11.30
N ARG A 74 10.41 5.20 10.82
CA ARG A 74 11.45 5.62 9.86
C ARG A 74 12.81 5.33 10.49
N SER A 75 13.53 4.38 9.91
CA SER A 75 14.96 4.22 10.22
C SER A 75 15.64 5.49 9.72
N LYS A 76 16.05 6.37 10.65
CA LYS A 76 16.85 7.56 10.35
C LYS A 76 18.20 7.07 9.83
N THR A 77 18.45 7.26 8.54
CA THR A 77 19.83 7.36 8.04
C THR A 77 20.20 8.84 8.03
#